data_AF-A0A1Y3EP18-F1
#
_entry.id   AF-A0A1Y3EP18-F1
#
_cell.length_a   1.000
_cell.length_b   1.000
_cell.length_c   1.000
_cell.angle_alpha   90.00
_cell.angle_beta   90.00
_cell.angle_gamma   90.00
#
_symmetry.space_group_name_H-M   'P 1'
#
loop_
_entity.id
_entity.type
_entity.pdbx_description
1 polymer ?
#
loop_
_entity_poly.entity_id
_entity_poly.type
_entity_poly.pdbx_seq_one_letter_code
_entity_poly.pdbx_strand_id
1 'polypeptide(L)'
;MKYAKRMRTRQSLVQRILEAHQNVNHLSLNDTKLQYIRAWQALPEFGIHYFVVRFRHKPELIAIAYNRIIRMNFETGDSLKTWRFSSMKRWHVNWEIKRLYIQFEDENVEFSCLSADCKVPHEFIGGYIFCSMRSKDQTQCLNEELFHKLTSGWA
;
A
#
# COMPACT_ATOMS: atom_id res chain seq x y z
N MET A 1 -21.20 -1.26 -10.89
CA MET A 1 -21.43 -2.36 -11.85
C MET A 1 -20.67 -2.17 -13.17
N LYS A 2 -19.32 -2.11 -13.17
CA LYS A 2 -18.54 -2.05 -14.43
C LYS A 2 -18.53 -3.38 -15.21
N TYR A 3 -18.63 -4.51 -14.51
CA TYR A 3 -18.54 -5.85 -15.12
C TYR A 3 -19.88 -6.40 -15.66
N ALA A 4 -21.02 -6.01 -15.08
CA ALA A 4 -22.34 -6.44 -15.56
C ALA A 4 -22.64 -5.90 -16.98
N LYS A 5 -22.10 -4.73 -17.34
CA LYS A 5 -22.25 -4.12 -18.66
C LYS A 5 -21.39 -4.78 -19.76
N ARG A 6 -20.37 -5.60 -19.40
CA ARG A 6 -19.45 -6.26 -20.35
C ARG A 6 -19.83 -7.71 -20.68
N MET A 7 -20.78 -8.31 -19.96
CA MET A 7 -21.17 -9.71 -20.16
C MET A 7 -22.37 -9.82 -21.11
N ARG A 8 -22.23 -10.64 -22.16
CA ARG A 8 -23.18 -10.71 -23.29
C ARG A 8 -24.60 -11.11 -22.87
N THR A 9 -24.77 -12.01 -21.88
CA THR A 9 -26.10 -12.42 -21.37
C THR A 9 -26.05 -12.86 -19.91
N ARG A 10 -27.16 -12.73 -19.18
CA ARG A 10 -27.32 -13.24 -17.81
C ARG A 10 -26.98 -14.73 -17.69
N GLN A 11 -27.37 -15.53 -18.70
CA GLN A 11 -27.15 -16.98 -18.70
C GLN A 11 -25.66 -17.34 -18.80
N SER A 12 -24.88 -16.60 -19.63
CA SER A 12 -23.43 -16.78 -19.69
C SER A 12 -22.73 -16.45 -18.36
N LEU A 13 -23.23 -15.45 -17.61
CA LEU A 13 -22.69 -15.11 -16.30
C LEU A 13 -22.96 -16.21 -15.27
N VAL A 14 -24.20 -16.72 -15.22
CA VAL A 14 -24.59 -17.82 -14.31
C VAL A 14 -23.73 -19.05 -14.59
N GLN A 15 -23.56 -19.42 -15.86
CA GLN A 15 -22.74 -20.57 -16.25
C GLN A 15 -21.28 -20.42 -15.77
N ARG A 16 -20.65 -19.26 -15.99
CA ARG A 16 -19.29 -18.99 -15.51
C ARG A 16 -19.16 -19.03 -13.99
N ILE A 17 -20.18 -18.57 -13.26
CA ILE A 17 -20.20 -18.64 -11.79
C ILE A 17 -20.28 -20.09 -11.33
N LEU A 18 -21.14 -20.91 -11.95
CA LEU A 18 -21.28 -22.32 -11.61
C LEU A 18 -20.01 -23.12 -11.90
N GLU A 19 -19.35 -22.86 -13.03
CA GLU A 19 -18.05 -23.44 -13.37
C GLU A 19 -16.97 -23.05 -12.36
N ALA A 20 -16.88 -21.77 -11.98
CA ALA A 20 -15.95 -21.32 -10.96
C ALA A 20 -16.26 -21.93 -9.58
N HIS A 21 -17.55 -22.10 -9.25
CA HIS A 21 -18.00 -22.67 -7.98
C HIS A 21 -17.58 -24.14 -7.82
N GLN A 22 -17.51 -24.92 -8.90
CA GLN A 22 -17.02 -26.31 -8.85
C GLN A 22 -15.58 -26.41 -8.29
N ASN A 23 -14.77 -25.37 -8.45
CA ASN A 23 -13.40 -25.35 -7.93
C ASN A 23 -13.31 -25.09 -6.41
N VAL A 24 -14.40 -24.67 -5.77
CA VAL A 24 -14.40 -24.22 -4.36
C VAL A 24 -15.46 -24.89 -3.49
N ASN A 25 -16.41 -25.63 -4.10
CA ASN A 25 -17.55 -26.24 -3.40
C ASN A 25 -17.19 -27.30 -2.34
N HIS A 26 -15.95 -27.81 -2.35
CA HIS A 26 -15.44 -28.79 -1.41
C HIS A 26 -14.71 -28.15 -0.22
N LEU A 27 -14.50 -26.82 -0.25
CA LEU A 27 -13.78 -26.11 0.80
C LEU A 27 -14.68 -25.82 2.00
N SER A 28 -14.07 -25.77 3.20
CA SER A 28 -14.77 -25.30 4.39
C SER A 28 -15.13 -23.81 4.28
N LEU A 29 -16.04 -23.34 5.14
CA LEU A 29 -16.39 -21.91 5.21
C LEU A 29 -15.15 -21.03 5.44
N ASN A 30 -14.23 -21.47 6.30
CA ASN A 30 -13.02 -20.72 6.63
C ASN A 30 -12.02 -20.73 5.47
N ASP A 31 -11.84 -21.88 4.83
CA ASP A 31 -10.93 -22.00 3.68
C ASP A 31 -11.43 -21.20 2.49
N THR A 32 -12.75 -21.17 2.27
CA THR A 32 -13.38 -20.34 1.23
C THR A 32 -13.11 -18.86 1.46
N LYS A 33 -13.27 -18.38 2.70
CA LYS A 33 -12.94 -16.98 3.07
C LYS A 33 -11.46 -16.69 2.88
N LEU A 34 -10.58 -17.60 3.29
CA LEU A 34 -9.14 -17.44 3.14
C LEU A 34 -8.71 -17.41 1.67
N GLN A 35 -9.29 -18.28 0.84
CA GLN A 35 -9.04 -18.30 -0.60
C GLN A 35 -9.51 -17.01 -1.27
N TYR A 36 -10.65 -16.46 -0.85
CA TYR A 36 -11.12 -15.16 -1.32
C TYR A 36 -10.10 -14.05 -1.00
N ILE A 37 -9.60 -14.00 0.24
CA ILE A 37 -8.56 -13.04 0.65
C ILE A 37 -7.30 -13.23 -0.19
N ARG A 38 -6.83 -14.47 -0.40
CA ARG A 38 -5.65 -14.75 -1.24
C ARG A 38 -5.85 -14.30 -2.68
N ALA A 39 -7.02 -14.54 -3.26
CA ALA A 39 -7.35 -14.09 -4.61
C ALA A 39 -7.36 -12.55 -4.71
N TRP A 40 -7.89 -11.86 -3.70
CA TRP A 40 -7.81 -10.40 -3.60
C TRP A 40 -6.37 -9.90 -3.45
N GLN A 41 -5.56 -10.56 -2.62
CA GLN A 41 -4.15 -10.24 -2.41
C GLN A 41 -3.28 -10.45 -3.65
N ALA A 42 -3.68 -11.35 -4.54
CA ALA A 42 -3.00 -11.62 -5.80
C ALA A 42 -3.27 -10.57 -6.90
N LEU A 43 -4.18 -9.61 -6.66
CA LEU A 43 -4.44 -8.53 -7.61
C LEU A 43 -3.23 -7.58 -7.71
N PRO A 44 -2.90 -7.04 -8.90
CA PRO A 44 -1.71 -6.21 -9.09
C PRO A 44 -1.61 -4.97 -8.20
N GLU A 45 -2.76 -4.39 -7.85
CA GLU A 45 -2.86 -3.15 -7.06
C GLU A 45 -3.19 -3.38 -5.58
N PHE A 46 -3.16 -4.65 -5.13
CA PHE A 46 -3.41 -4.96 -3.73
C PHE A 46 -2.39 -4.29 -2.81
N GLY A 47 -2.88 -3.70 -1.71
CA GLY A 47 -2.04 -3.13 -0.65
C GLY A 47 -1.28 -1.87 -1.07
N ILE A 48 -1.79 -1.12 -2.05
CA ILE A 48 -1.23 0.17 -2.47
C ILE A 48 -2.11 1.31 -1.96
N HIS A 49 -1.48 2.27 -1.28
CA HIS A 49 -2.12 3.48 -0.77
C HIS A 49 -1.63 4.69 -1.56
N TYR A 50 -2.55 5.46 -2.13
CA TYR A 50 -2.24 6.55 -3.04
C TYR A 50 -2.37 7.91 -2.37
N PHE A 51 -1.40 8.78 -2.61
CA PHE A 51 -1.33 10.15 -2.10
C PHE A 51 -1.02 11.12 -3.24
N VAL A 52 -1.81 12.18 -3.34
CA VAL A 52 -1.48 13.31 -4.21
C VAL A 52 -0.39 14.12 -3.52
N VAL A 53 0.73 14.31 -4.18
CA VAL A 53 1.92 14.95 -3.61
C VAL A 53 2.45 16.05 -4.54
N ARG A 54 3.39 16.84 -4.04
CA ARG A 54 4.14 17.81 -4.82
C ARG A 54 5.63 17.74 -4.46
N PHE A 55 6.43 17.26 -5.42
CA PHE A 55 7.90 17.28 -5.34
C PHE A 55 8.45 18.69 -5.57
N ARG A 56 7.97 19.34 -6.65
CA ARG A 56 8.37 20.70 -7.06
C ARG A 56 7.15 21.60 -7.23
N HIS A 57 6.69 21.81 -8.46
CA HIS A 57 5.60 22.75 -8.76
C HIS A 57 4.29 22.06 -9.11
N LYS A 58 4.33 20.96 -9.88
CA LYS A 58 3.12 20.24 -10.33
C LYS A 58 2.71 19.14 -9.34
N PRO A 59 1.39 18.90 -9.15
CA PRO A 59 0.90 17.72 -8.46
C PRO A 59 1.33 16.44 -9.16
N GLU A 60 1.66 15.43 -8.37
CA GLU A 60 2.03 14.09 -8.79
C GLU A 60 1.38 13.07 -7.86
N LEU A 61 1.55 11.77 -8.16
CA LEU A 61 1.01 10.68 -7.35
C LEU A 61 2.15 9.88 -6.72
N ILE A 62 2.03 9.58 -5.43
CA ILE A 62 2.86 8.60 -4.74
C ILE A 62 1.99 7.46 -4.26
N ALA A 63 2.42 6.25 -4.56
CA ALA A 63 1.87 5.02 -4.04
C ALA A 63 2.81 4.46 -2.96
N ILE A 64 2.27 4.18 -1.77
CA ILE A 64 2.99 3.49 -0.70
C ILE A 64 2.42 2.09 -0.59
N ALA A 65 3.27 1.09 -0.75
CA ALA A 65 2.96 -0.32 -0.53
C ALA A 65 3.84 -0.87 0.60
N TYR A 66 3.57 -2.09 1.04
CA TYR A 66 4.19 -2.67 2.22
C TYR A 66 5.74 -2.72 2.22
N ASN A 67 6.38 -2.67 1.05
CA ASN A 67 7.83 -2.77 0.90
C ASN A 67 8.45 -1.70 0.00
N ARG A 68 7.66 -0.76 -0.52
CA ARG A 68 8.13 0.19 -1.55
C ARG A 68 7.25 1.43 -1.65
N ILE A 69 7.87 2.49 -2.16
CA ILE A 69 7.22 3.73 -2.58
C ILE A 69 7.34 3.83 -4.10
N ILE A 70 6.27 4.22 -4.78
CA ILE A 70 6.23 4.33 -6.24
C ILE A 70 5.80 5.75 -6.60
N ARG A 71 6.64 6.49 -7.32
CA ARG A 71 6.24 7.73 -7.99
C ARG A 71 5.50 7.38 -9.26
N MET A 72 4.34 7.98 -9.43
CA MET A 72 3.44 7.68 -10.54
C MET A 72 3.05 8.96 -11.26
N ASN A 73 2.82 8.83 -12.57
CA ASN A 73 2.25 9.89 -13.37
C ASN A 73 0.82 10.16 -12.91
N PHE A 74 0.48 11.43 -12.68
CA PHE A 74 -0.82 11.84 -12.18
C PHE A 74 -1.96 11.60 -13.18
N GLU A 75 -1.69 11.71 -14.49
CA GLU A 75 -2.70 11.61 -15.55
C GLU A 75 -2.90 10.17 -16.02
N THR A 76 -1.80 9.42 -16.22
CA THR A 76 -1.88 8.06 -16.76
C THR A 76 -1.94 6.98 -15.68
N GLY A 77 -1.45 7.27 -14.48
CA GLY A 77 -1.25 6.27 -13.43
C GLY A 77 -0.04 5.36 -13.68
N ASP A 78 0.82 5.66 -14.65
CA ASP A 78 2.01 4.84 -14.91
C ASP A 78 3.08 5.03 -13.83
N SER A 79 3.76 3.94 -13.47
CA SER A 79 4.91 3.98 -12.58
C SER A 79 6.09 4.67 -13.26
N LEU A 80 6.54 5.78 -12.69
CA LEU A 80 7.73 6.54 -13.14
C LEU A 80 9.00 6.06 -12.44
N LYS A 81 8.93 5.82 -11.12
CA LYS A 81 10.09 5.39 -10.32
C LYS A 81 9.63 4.61 -9.10
N THR A 82 10.43 3.62 -8.68
CA THR A 82 10.15 2.80 -7.49
C THR A 82 11.35 2.83 -6.54
N TRP A 83 11.08 3.11 -5.27
CA TRP A 83 12.04 3.02 -4.18
C TRP A 83 11.66 1.90 -3.22
N ARG A 84 12.60 1.04 -2.86
CA ARG A 84 12.36 -0.08 -1.94
C ARG A 84 12.70 0.35 -0.51
N PHE A 85 11.91 -0.10 0.47
CA PHE A 85 12.22 0.14 1.88
C PHE A 85 13.55 -0.50 2.31
N SER A 86 14.00 -1.55 1.62
CA SER A 86 15.28 -2.20 1.90
C SER A 86 16.49 -1.28 1.70
N SER A 87 16.41 -0.27 0.83
CA SER A 87 17.48 0.71 0.63
C SER A 87 17.22 2.04 1.35
N MET A 88 16.17 2.12 2.18
CA MET A 88 15.84 3.31 2.96
C MET A 88 16.71 3.37 4.21
N LYS A 89 17.39 4.49 4.43
CA LYS A 89 18.23 4.73 5.60
C LYS A 89 17.49 5.44 6.72
N ARG A 90 16.70 6.48 6.38
CA ARG A 90 15.90 7.26 7.34
C ARG A 90 14.79 8.03 6.63
N TRP A 91 13.74 8.39 7.37
CA TRP A 91 12.72 9.34 6.93
C TRP A 91 12.32 10.23 8.11
N HIS A 92 11.85 11.44 7.81
CA HIS A 92 11.28 12.36 8.80
C HIS A 92 10.43 13.42 8.10
N VAL A 93 9.56 14.07 8.85
CA VAL A 93 8.80 15.24 8.39
C VAL A 93 9.52 16.50 8.85
N ASN A 94 9.80 17.41 7.93
CA ASN A 94 10.11 18.80 8.29
C ASN A 94 8.78 19.55 8.45
N TRP A 95 8.43 19.84 9.70
CA TRP A 95 7.15 20.47 10.06
C TRP A 95 7.06 21.95 9.70
N GLU A 96 8.20 22.65 9.61
CA GLU A 96 8.24 24.07 9.24
C GLU A 96 7.76 24.26 7.80
N ILE A 97 8.26 23.41 6.89
CA ILE A 97 7.94 23.47 5.46
C ILE A 97 6.88 22.43 5.04
N LYS A 98 6.40 21.61 5.99
CA LYS A 98 5.43 20.52 5.80
C LYS A 98 5.82 19.57 4.67
N ARG A 99 7.06 19.10 4.68
CA ARG A 99 7.57 18.13 3.69
C ARG A 99 8.05 16.85 4.35
N LEU A 100 7.75 15.73 3.72
CA LEU A 100 8.33 14.44 4.06
C LEU A 100 9.66 14.29 3.33
N TYR A 101 10.71 14.03 4.08
CA TYR A 101 12.04 13.73 3.58
C TYR A 101 12.37 12.26 3.81
N ILE A 102 12.87 11.60 2.77
CA ILE A 102 13.25 10.19 2.78
C ILE A 102 14.64 10.06 2.18
N GLN A 103 15.55 9.43 2.90
CA GLN A 103 16.90 9.14 2.44
C GLN A 103 17.01 7.67 2.06
N PHE A 104 17.34 7.42 0.80
CA PHE A 104 17.74 6.11 0.30
C PHE A 104 19.27 6.04 0.17
N GLU A 105 19.77 4.87 -0.23
CA GLU A 105 21.19 4.65 -0.50
C GLU A 105 21.74 5.58 -1.60
N ASP A 106 21.01 5.66 -2.72
CA ASP A 106 21.48 6.37 -3.93
C ASP A 106 20.96 7.80 -4.06
N GLU A 107 19.83 8.13 -3.42
CA GLU A 107 19.20 9.44 -3.56
C GLU A 107 18.32 9.82 -2.37
N ASN A 108 18.01 11.11 -2.29
CA ASN A 108 17.05 11.66 -1.35
C ASN A 108 15.76 12.04 -2.07
N VAL A 109 14.64 11.76 -1.44
CA VAL A 109 13.30 12.02 -1.95
C VAL A 109 12.60 12.96 -0.97
N GLU A 110 12.12 14.08 -1.47
CA GLU A 110 11.39 15.05 -0.66
C GLU A 110 10.12 15.50 -1.37
N PHE A 111 8.99 15.48 -0.66
CA PHE A 111 7.72 15.98 -1.19
C PHE A 111 6.81 16.51 -0.09
N SER A 112 5.88 17.38 -0.48
CA SER A 112 4.73 17.76 0.34
C SER A 112 3.52 16.91 -0.05
N CYS A 113 2.71 16.49 0.92
CA CYS A 113 1.45 15.79 0.68
C CYS A 113 0.32 16.81 0.47
N LEU A 114 -0.48 16.64 -0.57
CA LEU A 114 -1.61 17.51 -0.92
C LEU A 114 -2.96 16.89 -0.56
N SER A 115 -3.06 15.56 -0.58
CA SER A 115 -4.30 14.83 -0.25
C SER A 115 -4.50 14.58 1.24
N ALA A 116 -3.48 14.77 2.07
CA ALA A 116 -3.51 14.55 3.52
C ALA A 116 -2.37 15.33 4.20
N ASP A 117 -2.40 15.40 5.53
CA ASP A 117 -1.25 15.89 6.31
C ASP A 117 -0.03 14.99 6.08
N CYS A 118 1.18 15.55 6.04
CA CYS A 118 2.44 14.80 5.87
C CYS A 118 2.68 13.76 6.99
N LYS A 119 2.00 13.90 8.13
CA LYS A 119 1.94 12.87 9.18
C LYS A 119 1.39 11.54 8.67
N VAL A 120 0.38 11.56 7.80
CA VAL A 120 -0.26 10.33 7.32
C VAL A 120 0.70 9.45 6.50
N PRO A 121 1.33 9.92 5.40
CA PRO A 121 2.29 9.09 4.68
C PRO A 121 3.52 8.73 5.54
N HIS A 122 3.91 9.58 6.50
CA HIS A 122 4.94 9.24 7.50
C HIS A 122 4.55 8.03 8.37
N GLU A 123 3.33 8.03 8.91
CA GLU A 123 2.78 6.93 9.71
C GLU A 123 2.65 5.65 8.88
N PHE A 124 2.26 5.74 7.60
CA PHE A 124 2.21 4.58 6.69
C PHE A 124 3.59 3.94 6.51
N ILE A 125 4.64 4.74 6.26
CA ILE A 125 6.01 4.23 6.12
C ILE A 125 6.46 3.57 7.43
N GLY A 126 6.30 4.26 8.55
CA GLY A 126 6.69 3.75 9.87
C GLY A 126 5.93 2.48 10.26
N GLY A 127 4.63 2.43 10.00
CA GLY A 127 3.76 1.29 10.27
C GLY A 127 4.11 0.06 9.44
N TYR A 128 4.46 0.23 8.16
CA TYR A 128 4.93 -0.89 7.34
C TYR A 128 6.29 -1.42 7.76
N ILE A 129 7.23 -0.53 8.08
CA ILE A 129 8.54 -0.91 8.60
C ILE A 129 8.37 -1.67 9.92
N PHE A 130 7.55 -1.17 10.84
CA PHE A 130 7.20 -1.85 12.08
C PHE A 130 6.60 -3.24 11.82
N CYS A 131 5.63 -3.33 10.91
CA CYS A 131 4.99 -4.61 10.57
C CYS A 131 5.99 -5.63 10.00
N SER A 132 7.01 -5.18 9.28
CA SER A 132 8.07 -6.03 8.73
C SER A 132 9.09 -6.52 9.77
N MET A 133 9.21 -5.80 10.89
CA MET A 133 10.09 -6.14 12.01
C MET A 133 9.47 -7.13 13.00
N ARG A 134 8.17 -7.43 12.89
CA ARG A 134 7.50 -8.40 13.76
C ARG A 134 8.14 -9.78 13.55
N SER A 135 8.62 -10.38 14.64
CA SER A 135 9.21 -11.71 14.63
C SER A 135 8.16 -12.78 14.27
N LYS A 136 8.64 -13.94 13.81
CA LYS A 136 7.80 -15.14 13.68
C LYS A 136 7.51 -15.80 15.04
N ASP A 137 8.25 -15.42 16.08
CA ASP A 137 8.08 -15.92 17.43
C ASP A 137 6.78 -15.38 18.05
N GLN A 138 6.01 -16.29 18.60
CA GLN A 138 4.60 -16.13 18.97
C GLN A 138 4.36 -15.31 20.24
N THR A 139 5.32 -14.49 20.68
CA THR A 139 5.03 -13.52 21.74
C THR A 139 4.11 -12.47 21.13
N GLN A 140 2.80 -12.61 21.35
CA GLN A 140 1.78 -11.66 20.89
C GLN A 140 1.90 -10.27 21.53
N CYS A 141 3.03 -9.95 22.18
CA CYS A 141 3.28 -8.68 22.82
C CYS A 141 3.78 -7.68 21.76
N LEU A 142 3.00 -6.61 21.56
CA LEU A 142 3.34 -5.54 20.64
C LEU A 142 4.41 -4.64 21.25
N ASN A 143 5.49 -4.35 20.52
CA ASN A 143 6.45 -3.33 20.95
C ASN A 143 5.89 -1.93 20.64
N GLU A 144 5.01 -1.43 21.51
CA GLU A 144 4.36 -0.12 21.36
C GLU A 144 5.35 1.03 21.30
N GLU A 145 6.41 0.98 22.11
CA GLU A 145 7.46 2.01 22.12
C GLU A 145 8.14 2.13 20.74
N LEU A 146 8.50 1.01 20.12
CA LEU A 146 9.05 1.00 18.78
C LEU A 146 8.05 1.50 17.75
N PHE A 147 6.78 1.09 17.84
CA PHE A 147 5.73 1.59 16.94
C PHE A 147 5.62 3.11 17.03
N HIS A 148 5.56 3.68 18.24
CA HIS A 148 5.50 5.12 18.45
C HIS A 148 6.76 5.84 17.96
N LYS A 149 7.94 5.26 18.16
CA LYS A 149 9.20 5.82 17.64
C LYS A 149 9.21 5.93 16.11
N LEU A 150 8.62 4.96 15.41
CA LEU A 150 8.59 4.94 13.95
C LEU A 150 7.45 5.79 13.36
N THR A 151 6.37 6.04 14.10
CA THR A 151 5.15 6.68 13.56
C THR A 151 4.89 8.09 14.10
N SER A 152 5.38 8.44 15.29
CA SER A 152 5.03 9.72 15.94
C SER A 152 5.95 10.88 15.54
N GLY A 153 7.08 10.60 14.88
CA GLY A 153 8.16 11.56 14.71
C GLY A 153 8.97 11.71 15.99
N TRP A 154 10.22 12.18 15.88
CA TRP A 154 10.99 12.59 17.06
C TRP A 154 10.35 13.90 17.54
N ALA A 155 9.67 13.85 18.69
CA ALA A 155 9.32 15.06 19.43
C ALA A 155 10.59 15.66 20.06
#